data_AF-A0A8J6CBF2-F1
#
_entry.id   AF-A0A8J6CBF2-F1
#
_cell.length_a   1.000
_cell.length_b   1.000
_cell.length_c   1.000
_cell.angle_alpha   90.00
_cell.angle_beta   90.00
_cell.angle_gamma   90.00
#
_symmetry.space_group_name_H-M   'P 1'
#
loop_
_entity.id
_entity.type
_entity.pdbx_description
1 polymer ?
#
loop_
_entity_poly.entity_id
_entity_poly.type
_entity_poly.pdbx_seq_one_letter_code
_entity_poly.pdbx_strand_id
1 'polypeptide(L)'
;MHGCYLLGGSPSVVGTLWDVTDGDIDRFCAALLAECAAEGGVPLLPALARARAACKMVRLVGAAVVSYGLPMHVRLREPADGQY
;
A
#
# COMPACT_ATOMS: atom_id res chain seq x y z
N MET A 1 14.00 0.66 13.92
CA MET A 1 12.86 0.07 14.66
C MET A 1 11.90 -0.66 13.69
N HIS A 2 12.38 -1.53 12.79
CA HIS A 2 11.56 -2.15 11.73
C HIS A 2 11.10 -3.60 12.03
N GLY A 3 11.65 -4.25 13.07
CA GLY A 3 11.33 -5.65 13.38
C GLY A 3 9.97 -5.89 14.04
N CYS A 4 9.37 -4.88 14.68
CA CYS A 4 8.20 -5.09 15.53
C CYS A 4 6.92 -5.44 14.75
N TYR A 5 6.74 -4.95 13.52
CA TYR A 5 5.51 -5.21 12.75
C TYR A 5 5.44 -6.65 12.22
N LEU A 6 6.57 -7.21 11.79
CA LEU A 6 6.65 -8.61 11.39
C LEU A 6 6.53 -9.55 12.59
N LEU A 7 7.14 -9.19 13.73
CA LEU A 7 7.01 -9.96 14.97
C LEU A 7 5.60 -9.91 15.57
N GLY A 8 4.81 -8.88 15.26
CA GLY A 8 3.41 -8.74 15.66
C GLY A 8 2.42 -9.58 14.84
N GLY A 9 2.88 -10.43 13.92
CA GLY A 9 2.00 -11.27 13.10
C GLY A 9 1.30 -10.53 11.95
N SER A 10 1.81 -9.38 11.53
CA SER A 10 1.25 -8.67 10.37
C SER A 10 1.54 -9.45 9.08
N PRO A 11 0.53 -9.74 8.23
CA PRO A 11 0.70 -10.57 7.03
C PRO A 11 1.54 -9.91 5.92
N SER A 12 1.51 -8.58 5.83
CA SER A 12 2.43 -7.79 5.01
C SER A 12 2.53 -6.37 5.54
N VAL A 13 3.71 -5.79 5.41
CA VAL A 13 4.04 -4.41 5.81
C VAL A 13 4.58 -3.69 4.60
N VAL A 14 3.97 -2.55 4.24
CA VAL A 14 4.47 -1.66 3.18
C VAL A 14 5.15 -0.48 3.85
N GLY A 15 6.37 -0.14 3.42
CA GLY A 15 7.13 0.98 3.96
C GLY A 15 8.15 1.52 2.97
N THR A 16 8.79 2.64 3.30
CA THR A 16 9.81 3.27 2.46
C THR A 16 11.22 2.97 2.97
N LEU A 17 12.15 2.75 2.04
CA LEU A 17 13.56 2.46 2.34
C LEU A 17 14.37 3.70 2.73
N TRP A 18 14.01 4.86 2.18
CA TRP A 18 14.61 6.16 2.45
C TRP A 18 13.53 7.23 2.61
N ASP A 19 13.93 8.40 3.10
CA ASP A 19 13.04 9.52 3.29
C ASP A 19 12.52 10.04 1.94
N VAL A 20 11.21 10.18 1.82
CA VAL A 20 10.52 10.55 0.58
C VAL A 20 9.67 11.78 0.83
N THR A 21 9.47 12.57 -0.22
CA THR A 21 8.70 13.82 -0.13
C THR A 21 7.21 13.55 0.10
N ASP A 22 6.61 14.30 1.03
CA ASP A 22 5.19 14.17 1.43
C ASP A 22 4.23 14.21 0.23
N GLY A 23 4.47 15.10 -0.74
CA GLY A 23 3.56 15.26 -1.88
C GLY A 23 3.49 14.05 -2.83
N ASP A 24 4.57 13.26 -2.95
CA ASP A 24 4.56 12.07 -3.79
C ASP A 24 4.08 10.81 -3.04
N ILE A 25 4.33 10.72 -1.72
CA ILE A 25 3.80 9.62 -0.91
C ILE A 25 2.29 9.74 -0.75
N ASP A 26 1.75 10.95 -0.65
CA ASP A 26 0.29 11.16 -0.62
C ASP A 26 -0.37 10.69 -1.92
N ARG A 27 0.25 10.99 -3.06
CA ARG A 27 -0.23 10.53 -4.37
C ARG A 27 -0.13 9.01 -4.50
N PHE A 28 0.95 8.42 -4.00
CA PHE A 28 1.12 6.97 -3.94
C PHE A 28 0.02 6.32 -3.09
N CYS A 29 -0.20 6.83 -1.87
CA CYS A 29 -1.22 6.32 -0.95
C CYS A 29 -2.63 6.44 -1.53
N ALA A 30 -2.96 7.58 -2.15
CA ALA A 30 -4.24 7.78 -2.81
C ALA A 30 -4.45 6.78 -3.96
N ALA A 31 -3.43 6.56 -4.80
CA ALA A 31 -3.51 5.58 -5.89
C ALA A 31 -3.64 4.15 -5.35
N LEU A 32 -2.88 3.79 -4.32
CA LEU A 32 -2.95 2.47 -3.69
C LEU A 32 -4.33 2.22 -3.05
N LEU A 33 -4.89 3.22 -2.37
CA LEU A 33 -6.23 3.13 -1.78
C LEU A 33 -7.31 2.99 -2.85
N ALA A 34 -7.22 3.74 -3.95
CA ALA A 34 -8.14 3.62 -5.07
C ALA A 34 -8.11 2.21 -5.70
N GLU A 35 -6.92 1.63 -5.84
CA GLU A 35 -6.74 0.25 -6.30
C GLU A 35 -7.32 -0.77 -5.31
N CYS A 36 -7.09 -0.59 -4.01
CA CYS A 36 -7.66 -1.45 -2.97
C CYS A 36 -9.18 -1.31 -2.84
N ALA A 37 -9.73 -0.14 -3.17
CA ALA A 37 -11.15 0.17 -3.19
C ALA A 37 -11.87 -0.37 -4.44
N ALA A 38 -11.14 -0.81 -5.46
CA ALA A 38 -11.74 -1.46 -6.60
C ALA A 38 -12.43 -2.77 -6.16
N GLU A 39 -13.69 -2.92 -6.56
CA GLU A 39 -14.48 -4.10 -6.29
C GLU A 39 -13.78 -5.35 -6.84
N GLY A 40 -13.68 -6.41 -6.01
CA GLY A 40 -13.13 -7.70 -6.43
C GLY A 40 -11.83 -8.13 -5.77
N GLY A 41 -11.24 -7.31 -4.90
CA GLY A 41 -10.06 -7.67 -4.12
C GLY A 41 -8.81 -7.75 -5.00
N VAL A 42 -7.93 -6.77 -4.89
CA VAL A 42 -6.72 -6.71 -5.71
C VAL A 42 -5.55 -7.37 -4.99
N PRO A 43 -4.69 -8.13 -5.72
CA PRO A 43 -3.42 -8.57 -5.17
C PRO A 43 -2.55 -7.34 -4.86
N LEU A 44 -1.97 -7.32 -3.65
CA LEU A 44 -1.21 -6.18 -3.13
C LEU A 44 -0.02 -5.81 -4.03
N LEU A 45 0.70 -6.80 -4.58
CA LEU A 45 1.90 -6.55 -5.37
C LEU A 45 1.61 -5.82 -6.70
N PRO A 46 0.63 -6.25 -7.53
CA PRO A 46 0.21 -5.47 -8.70
C PRO A 46 -0.37 -4.10 -8.35
N ALA A 47 -1.14 -3.98 -7.27
CA ALA A 47 -1.67 -2.69 -6.80
C ALA A 47 -0.54 -1.73 -6.43
N LEU A 48 0.49 -2.21 -5.70
CA LEU A 48 1.70 -1.46 -5.39
C LEU A 48 2.46 -1.04 -6.65
N ALA A 49 2.59 -1.94 -7.63
CA ALA A 49 3.27 -1.62 -8.88
C ALA A 49 2.56 -0.50 -9.67
N ARG A 50 1.22 -0.52 -9.72
CA ARG A 50 0.41 0.54 -10.34
C ARG A 50 0.47 1.84 -9.55
N ALA A 51 0.38 1.78 -8.23
CA ALA A 51 0.51 2.96 -7.37
C ALA A 51 1.88 3.65 -7.51
N ARG A 52 2.97 2.88 -7.65
CA ARG A 52 4.32 3.43 -7.92
C ARG A 52 4.39 4.20 -9.24
N ALA A 53 3.61 3.81 -10.25
CA ALA A 53 3.56 4.50 -11.53
C ALA A 53 2.81 5.84 -11.46
N ALA A 54 1.94 6.03 -10.46
CA ALA A 54 1.24 7.29 -10.22
C ALA A 54 2.14 8.39 -9.61
N CYS A 55 3.25 8.02 -8.95
CA CYS A 55 4.21 8.97 -8.40
C CYS A 55 4.84 9.82 -9.52
N LYS A 56 5.05 11.12 -9.27
CA LYS A 56 5.76 11.99 -10.23
C LYS A 56 7.22 11.57 -10.35
N MET A 57 7.83 11.16 -9.23
CA MET A 57 9.20 10.66 -9.17
C MET A 57 9.24 9.13 -9.02
N VAL A 58 8.83 8.38 -10.06
CA VAL A 58 8.75 6.91 -10.01
C VAL A 58 10.06 6.25 -9.57
N ARG A 59 11.22 6.75 -10.02
CA ARG A 59 12.53 6.17 -9.67
C ARG A 59 13.08 6.60 -8.31
N LEU A 60 12.55 7.68 -7.72
CA LEU A 60 13.01 8.17 -6.42
C LEU A 60 12.07 7.73 -5.30
N VAL A 61 10.76 7.92 -5.47
CA VAL A 61 9.74 7.58 -4.46
C VAL A 61 9.19 6.18 -4.70
N GLY A 62 8.86 5.84 -5.96
CA GLY A 62 8.34 4.53 -6.30
C GLY A 62 9.33 3.39 -6.03
N ALA A 63 10.64 3.63 -6.16
CA ALA A 63 11.69 2.67 -5.81
C ALA A 63 11.95 2.57 -4.29
N ALA A 64 11.57 3.62 -3.52
CA ALA A 64 11.72 3.63 -2.08
C ALA A 64 10.70 2.71 -1.41
N VAL A 65 9.47 2.69 -1.91
CA VAL A 65 8.39 1.89 -1.35
C VAL A 65 8.69 0.41 -1.56
N VAL A 66 8.65 -0.40 -0.51
CA VAL A 66 8.83 -1.86 -0.54
C VAL A 66 7.78 -2.54 0.33
N SER A 67 7.42 -3.77 -0.03
CA SER A 67 6.53 -4.63 0.76
C SER A 67 7.33 -5.77 1.37
N TYR A 68 7.24 -5.91 2.68
CA TYR A 68 7.80 -7.00 3.46
C TYR A 68 6.67 -7.90 3.95
N GLY A 69 6.60 -9.13 3.41
CA GLY A 69 5.59 -10.10 3.84
C GLY A 69 5.20 -11.08 2.74
N LEU A 70 4.05 -11.72 2.91
CA LEU A 70 3.50 -12.67 1.95
C LEU A 70 2.62 -11.95 0.92
N PRO A 71 2.51 -12.47 -0.31
CA PRO A 71 1.56 -11.95 -1.29
C PRO A 71 0.13 -12.13 -0.76
N MET A 72 -0.57 -11.01 -0.55
CA MET A 72 -1.92 -10.98 0.01
C MET A 72 -2.88 -10.21 -0.89
N HIS A 73 -4.16 -10.57 -0.81
CA HIS A 73 -5.23 -9.86 -1.50
C HIS A 73 -5.86 -8.86 -0.54
N VAL A 74 -5.96 -7.61 -0.97
CA VAL A 74 -6.61 -6.55 -0.20
C VAL A 74 -8.04 -6.42 -0.71
N ARG A 75 -8.99 -6.65 0.18
CA ARG A 75 -10.41 -6.36 -0.04
C ARG A 75 -10.81 -5.32 0.98
N LEU A 76 -11.26 -4.14 0.53
CA LEU A 76 -11.94 -3.23 1.44
C LEU A 76 -13.23 -3.91 1.90
N ARG A 77 -13.38 -4.01 3.21
CA ARG A 77 -14.64 -4.46 3.81
C ARG A 77 -15.65 -3.35 3.56
N GLU A 78 -16.70 -3.66 2.79
CA GLU A 78 -17.86 -2.79 2.72
C GLU A 78 -18.31 -2.46 4.15
N PRO A 79 -18.59 -1.17 4.46
CA PRO A 79 -19.12 -0.81 5.75
C PRO A 79 -20.41 -1.60 5.93
N ALA A 80 -20.48 -2.40 7.00
CA ALA A 80 -21.70 -3.12 7.35
C ALA A 80 -22.83 -2.08 7.44
N ASP A 81 -23.85 -2.27 6.60
CA ASP A 81 -25.04 -1.45 6.54
C ASP A 81 -25.60 -1.18 7.94
N GLY A 82 -26.05 0.07 8.14
CA GLY A 82 -26.43 0.61 9.43
C GLY A 82 -27.45 -0.23 10.21
N GLN A 83 -27.03 -0.70 11.38
CA GLN A 83 -27.93 -0.95 12.50
C GLN A 83 -27.47 -0.13 13.70
N TYR A 84 -28.07 1.06 13.84
CA TYR A 84 -28.24 1.76 15.11
C TYR A 84 -29.71 2.12 15.24
#